data_AF-A0A7S3QPK3-F1
#
_entry.id   AF-A0A7S3QPK3-F1
#
_cell.length_a   1.000
_cell.length_b   1.000
_cell.length_c   1.000
_cell.angle_alpha   90.00
_cell.angle_beta   90.00
_cell.angle_gamma   90.00
#
_symmetry.space_group_name_H-M   'P 1'
#
loop_
_entity.id
_entity.type
_entity.pdbx_description
1 polymer ?
#
loop_
_entity_poly.entity_id
_entity_poly.type
_entity_poly.pdbx_seq_one_letter_code
_entity_poly.pdbx_strand_id
1 'polypeptide(L)'
;MCRTAPVPNPSSCSSSPSPPKCLASASWIASFLAATYQQLPTADPHFCAMVGHSLARLGIRPSPHWMERYLCVCTQCCLPTAKPVELMCIARTLSVWRVEPGPSWAAAFMARFATILPQATPKQAANTVLALAHLRWPPPPPLLVKLQQQWEQQQAEQVGLADIQQLLRAAPLLPGLDVSWLERLLAHHVIVHHCSAGAPEAPRAVEDSGWSEQQQMAVVS
;
A
#
# COMPACT_ATOMS: atom_id res chain seq x y z
N MET A 1 -61.45 -1.66 15.51
CA MET A 1 -60.57 -2.83 15.29
C MET A 1 -59.12 -2.36 15.38
N CYS A 2 -58.48 -2.51 16.54
CA CYS A 2 -57.11 -2.06 16.80
C CYS A 2 -56.14 -3.22 16.56
N ARG A 3 -55.18 -3.05 15.63
CA ARG A 3 -54.08 -4.00 15.42
C ARG A 3 -52.98 -3.73 16.44
N THR A 4 -52.71 -4.70 17.31
CA THR A 4 -51.57 -4.73 18.22
C THR A 4 -50.29 -5.07 17.47
N ALA A 5 -49.27 -4.22 17.57
CA ALA A 5 -47.95 -4.44 17.01
C ALA A 5 -47.13 -5.43 17.87
N PRO A 6 -46.25 -6.25 17.27
CA PRO A 6 -45.44 -7.23 18.00
C PRO A 6 -44.30 -6.59 18.79
N VAL A 7 -44.05 -7.13 19.98
CA VAL A 7 -43.00 -6.71 20.92
C VAL A 7 -41.61 -7.15 20.41
N PRO A 8 -40.59 -6.27 20.36
CA PRO A 8 -39.25 -6.64 19.95
C PRO A 8 -38.54 -7.52 20.99
N ASN A 9 -37.84 -8.54 20.50
CA ASN A 9 -37.16 -9.58 21.28
C ASN A 9 -35.82 -9.06 21.83
N PRO A 10 -35.59 -9.00 23.15
CA PRO A 10 -34.39 -8.39 23.76
C PRO A 10 -33.12 -9.28 23.75
N SER A 11 -33.06 -10.32 22.91
CA SER A 11 -31.96 -11.31 22.91
C SER A 11 -30.91 -11.05 21.83
N SER A 12 -30.38 -9.83 21.73
CA SER A 12 -29.24 -9.54 20.87
C SER A 12 -27.95 -9.58 21.68
N CYS A 13 -27.27 -10.71 21.59
CA CYS A 13 -25.95 -10.97 22.15
C CYS A 13 -24.98 -9.81 21.87
N SER A 14 -24.63 -9.06 22.91
CA SER A 14 -23.52 -8.11 22.89
C SER A 14 -22.20 -8.88 22.85
N SER A 15 -21.78 -9.29 21.66
CA SER A 15 -20.40 -9.71 21.39
C SER A 15 -19.51 -8.47 21.48
N SER A 16 -19.16 -8.10 22.72
CA SER A 16 -18.12 -7.10 22.98
C SER A 16 -16.86 -7.54 22.24
N PRO A 17 -16.36 -6.75 21.27
CA PRO A 17 -15.15 -7.10 20.55
C PRO A 17 -14.01 -7.21 21.57
N SER A 18 -13.41 -8.39 21.65
CA SER A 18 -12.23 -8.62 22.49
C SER A 18 -11.21 -7.52 22.23
N PRO A 19 -10.65 -6.86 23.26
CA PRO A 19 -9.67 -5.82 23.06
C PRO A 19 -8.51 -6.38 22.21
N PRO A 20 -8.05 -5.65 21.18
CA PRO A 20 -7.00 -6.13 20.31
C PRO A 20 -5.77 -6.51 21.14
N LYS A 21 -5.25 -7.72 20.89
CA LYS A 21 -4.13 -8.34 21.60
C LYS A 21 -2.95 -7.37 21.69
N CYS A 22 -2.38 -7.29 22.90
CA CYS A 22 -1.35 -6.36 23.35
C CYS A 22 -0.43 -5.83 22.25
N LEU A 23 -0.56 -4.53 21.99
CA LEU A 23 0.50 -3.70 21.43
C LEU A 23 1.75 -3.85 22.32
N ALA A 24 2.93 -3.81 21.73
CA ALA A 24 4.18 -3.91 22.49
C ALA A 24 4.20 -2.95 23.69
N SER A 25 4.81 -3.36 24.81
CA SER A 25 4.87 -2.52 26.00
C SER A 25 5.52 -1.17 25.67
N ALA A 26 5.12 -0.10 26.38
CA ALA A 26 5.70 1.22 26.21
C ALA A 26 7.24 1.20 26.37
N SER A 27 7.74 0.37 27.30
CA SER A 27 9.18 0.17 27.50
C SER A 27 9.87 -0.47 26.28
N TRP A 28 9.23 -1.44 25.62
CA TRP A 28 9.78 -2.04 24.41
C TRP A 28 9.82 -1.03 23.26
N ILE A 29 8.75 -0.24 23.06
CA ILE A 29 8.71 0.79 22.02
C ILE A 29 9.81 1.83 22.24
N ALA A 30 10.02 2.27 23.48
CA ALA A 30 11.09 3.20 23.83
C ALA A 30 12.47 2.62 23.50
N SER A 31 12.73 1.36 23.89
CA SER A 31 13.99 0.67 23.57
C SER A 31 14.21 0.50 22.07
N PHE A 32 13.16 0.17 21.32
CA PHE A 32 13.22 0.04 19.86
C PHE A 32 13.52 1.39 19.18
N LEU A 33 12.86 2.47 19.60
CA LEU A 33 13.13 3.81 19.07
C LEU A 33 14.55 4.28 19.41
N ALA A 34 15.04 4.01 20.62
CA ALA A 34 16.40 4.32 21.02
C ALA A 34 17.43 3.54 20.18
N ALA A 35 17.24 2.23 19.99
CA ALA A 35 18.13 1.40 19.19
C ALA A 35 18.14 1.83 17.71
N THR A 36 16.98 2.04 17.11
CA THR A 36 16.88 2.49 15.71
C THR A 36 17.45 3.88 15.51
N TYR A 37 17.30 4.80 16.48
CA TYR A 37 17.91 6.13 16.43
C TYR A 37 19.43 6.07 16.29
N GLN A 38 20.08 5.15 17.00
CA GLN A 38 21.53 4.95 16.91
C GLN A 38 21.97 4.35 15.58
N GLN A 39 21.11 3.56 14.92
CA GLN A 39 21.40 2.92 13.63
C GLN A 39 21.13 3.81 12.42
N LEU A 40 20.30 4.86 12.56
CA LEU A 40 19.94 5.75 11.45
C LEU A 40 21.14 6.30 10.64
N PRO A 41 22.28 6.73 11.23
CA PRO A 41 23.40 7.29 10.46
C PRO A 41 24.01 6.33 9.43
N THR A 42 23.90 5.03 9.66
CA THR A 42 24.44 3.98 8.80
C THR A 42 23.33 3.21 8.08
N ALA A 43 22.09 3.68 8.17
CA ALA A 43 20.94 2.99 7.61
C ALA A 43 20.91 3.10 6.09
N ASP A 44 20.61 1.98 5.43
CA ASP A 44 20.33 1.94 4.00
C ASP A 44 18.85 2.32 3.71
N PRO A 45 18.46 2.49 2.42
CA PRO A 45 17.07 2.81 2.07
C PRO A 45 16.06 1.76 2.55
N HIS A 46 16.43 0.48 2.55
CA HIS A 46 15.56 -0.61 2.94
C HIS A 46 15.23 -0.53 4.44
N PHE A 47 16.24 -0.35 5.29
CA PHE A 47 16.08 -0.13 6.72
C PHE A 47 15.17 1.06 7.00
N CYS A 48 15.43 2.22 6.38
CA CYS A 48 14.63 3.42 6.59
C CYS A 48 13.16 3.24 6.14
N ALA A 49 12.94 2.58 5.01
CA ALA A 49 11.61 2.24 4.53
C ALA A 49 10.88 1.31 5.49
N MET A 50 11.52 0.23 5.95
CA MET A 50 10.90 -0.76 6.82
C MET A 50 10.62 -0.23 8.23
N VAL A 51 11.57 0.47 8.85
CA VAL A 51 11.38 1.06 10.18
C VAL A 51 10.29 2.12 10.15
N GLY A 52 10.36 3.06 9.20
CA GLY A 52 9.35 4.10 9.04
C GLY A 52 7.96 3.53 8.81
N HIS A 53 7.84 2.60 7.85
CA HIS A 53 6.56 2.00 7.49
C HIS A 53 5.97 1.18 8.63
N SER A 54 6.80 0.43 9.38
CA SER A 54 6.34 -0.37 10.53
C SER A 54 5.81 0.52 11.65
N LEU A 55 6.55 1.58 11.99
CA LEU A 55 6.12 2.55 13.00
C LEU A 55 4.81 3.25 12.59
N ALA A 56 4.69 3.68 11.33
CA ALA A 56 3.48 4.28 10.79
C ALA A 56 2.28 3.31 10.84
N ARG A 57 2.48 2.03 10.50
CA ARG A 57 1.43 1.00 10.59
C ARG A 57 0.99 0.70 12.02
N LEU A 58 1.90 0.80 12.98
CA LEU A 58 1.62 0.64 14.41
C LEU A 58 0.98 1.90 15.03
N GLY A 59 0.82 2.99 14.27
CA GLY A 59 0.33 4.27 14.79
C GLY A 59 1.31 4.95 15.75
N ILE A 60 2.58 4.53 15.75
CA ILE A 60 3.63 5.10 16.59
C ILE A 60 4.21 6.31 15.86
N ARG A 61 4.15 7.47 16.53
CA ARG A 61 4.80 8.70 16.08
C ARG A 61 6.07 8.95 16.90
N PRO A 62 7.27 8.87 16.32
CA PRO A 62 8.52 9.14 17.03
C PRO A 62 8.61 10.59 17.53
N SER A 63 9.58 10.86 18.41
CA SER A 63 9.87 12.23 18.85
C SER A 63 10.35 13.10 17.69
N PRO A 64 10.22 14.45 17.78
CA PRO A 64 10.71 15.37 16.75
C PRO A 64 12.17 15.14 16.36
N HIS A 65 13.07 14.99 17.33
CA HIS A 65 14.50 14.72 17.08
C HIS A 65 14.76 13.41 16.32
N TRP A 66 13.94 12.37 16.56
CA TRP A 66 14.03 11.12 15.81
C TRP A 66 13.61 11.34 14.36
N MET A 67 12.48 12.05 14.14
CA MET A 67 11.96 12.34 12.80
C MET A 67 12.90 13.25 11.99
N GLU A 68 13.51 14.26 12.62
CA GLU A 68 14.53 15.12 11.99
C GLU A 68 15.72 14.30 11.50
N ARG A 69 16.24 13.39 12.34
CA ARG A 69 17.34 12.50 11.98
C ARG A 69 16.94 11.55 10.84
N TYR A 70 15.73 10.97 10.92
CA TYR A 70 15.17 10.11 9.88
C TYR A 70 15.07 10.83 8.53
N LEU A 71 14.54 12.06 8.51
CA LEU A 71 14.44 12.87 7.31
C LEU A 71 15.82 13.23 6.75
N CYS A 72 16.77 13.59 7.59
CA CYS A 72 18.15 13.89 7.19
C CYS A 72 18.77 12.69 6.46
N VAL A 73 18.72 11.50 7.07
CA VAL A 73 19.22 10.25 6.48
C VAL A 73 18.47 9.88 5.20
N CYS A 74 17.14 9.98 5.20
CA CYS A 74 16.35 9.71 4.01
C CYS A 74 16.80 10.60 2.84
N THR A 75 16.96 11.91 3.10
CA THR A 75 17.34 12.89 2.07
C THR A 75 18.73 12.61 1.51
N GLN A 76 19.72 12.44 2.39
CA GLN A 76 21.14 12.40 2.02
C GLN A 76 21.60 11.03 1.53
N CYS A 77 21.11 9.97 2.19
CA CYS A 77 21.62 8.62 1.98
C CYS A 77 20.64 7.74 1.23
N CYS A 78 19.33 7.84 1.53
CA CYS A 78 18.36 6.89 1.00
C CYS A 78 17.84 7.25 -0.39
N LEU A 79 17.36 8.50 -0.59
CA LEU A 79 16.72 8.91 -1.83
C LEU A 79 17.56 8.65 -3.10
N PRO A 80 18.89 8.86 -3.13
CA PRO A 80 19.67 8.61 -4.34
C PRO A 80 19.64 7.15 -4.83
N THR A 81 19.50 6.19 -3.93
CA THR A 81 19.63 4.75 -4.21
C THR A 81 18.35 3.95 -3.99
N ALA A 82 17.31 4.56 -3.41
CA ALA A 82 16.05 3.90 -3.08
C ALA A 82 15.36 3.25 -4.30
N LYS A 83 14.84 2.06 -4.10
CA LYS A 83 14.00 1.30 -5.04
C LYS A 83 12.54 1.76 -4.97
N PRO A 84 11.68 1.38 -5.93
CA PRO A 84 10.28 1.82 -5.96
C PRO A 84 9.50 1.55 -4.66
N VAL A 85 9.64 0.35 -4.10
CA VAL A 85 8.97 -0.02 -2.84
C VAL A 85 9.46 0.81 -1.65
N GLU A 86 10.74 1.17 -1.61
CA GLU A 86 11.35 1.95 -0.53
C GLU A 86 10.87 3.40 -0.57
N LEU A 87 10.88 4.02 -1.76
CA LEU A 87 10.31 5.37 -1.94
C LEU A 87 8.84 5.44 -1.55
N MET A 88 8.04 4.47 -2.00
CA MET A 88 6.62 4.37 -1.65
C MET A 88 6.46 4.30 -0.12
N CYS A 89 7.22 3.44 0.56
CA CYS A 89 7.18 3.29 2.01
C CYS A 89 7.60 4.57 2.75
N ILE A 90 8.66 5.24 2.30
CA ILE A 90 9.13 6.50 2.89
C ILE A 90 8.06 7.59 2.73
N ALA A 91 7.53 7.81 1.52
CA ALA A 91 6.49 8.81 1.27
C ALA A 91 5.22 8.53 2.11
N ARG A 92 4.79 7.27 2.16
CA ARG A 92 3.63 6.86 2.97
C ARG A 92 3.86 7.03 4.46
N THR A 93 5.08 6.80 4.94
CA THR A 93 5.45 7.03 6.34
C THR A 93 5.29 8.51 6.70
N LEU A 94 5.85 9.40 5.88
CA LEU A 94 5.75 10.84 6.10
C LEU A 94 4.31 11.34 6.01
N SER A 95 3.50 10.81 5.10
CA SER A 95 2.09 11.20 4.98
C SER A 95 1.26 10.77 6.20
N VAL A 96 1.51 9.57 6.75
CA VAL A 96 0.85 9.10 7.99
C VAL A 96 1.26 9.95 9.18
N TRP A 97 2.55 10.29 9.32
CA TRP A 97 3.02 11.17 10.39
C TRP A 97 2.67 12.64 10.18
N ARG A 98 2.15 13.01 9.00
CA ARG A 98 1.85 14.39 8.58
C ARG A 98 3.06 15.31 8.77
N VAL A 99 4.22 14.80 8.38
CA VAL A 99 5.47 15.55 8.40
C VAL A 99 5.67 16.10 6.99
N GLU A 100 5.64 17.41 6.84
CA GLU A 100 5.90 18.09 5.56
C GLU A 100 7.42 18.20 5.36
N PRO A 101 8.01 17.42 4.45
CA PRO A 101 9.43 17.57 4.17
C PRO A 101 9.65 18.88 3.41
N GLY A 102 10.82 19.51 3.60
CA GLY A 102 11.15 20.77 2.93
C GLY A 102 11.32 20.62 1.40
N PRO A 103 11.38 21.75 0.66
CA PRO A 103 11.45 21.74 -0.81
C PRO A 103 12.63 20.94 -1.39
N SER A 104 13.78 20.92 -0.71
CA SER A 104 14.96 20.16 -1.14
C SER A 104 14.71 18.65 -1.15
N TRP A 105 14.00 18.13 -0.16
CA TRP A 105 13.59 16.72 -0.11
C TRP A 105 12.60 16.42 -1.23
N ALA A 106 11.60 17.28 -1.44
CA ALA A 106 10.58 17.07 -2.48
C ALA A 106 11.22 17.02 -3.87
N ALA A 107 12.16 17.92 -4.17
CA ALA A 107 12.91 17.92 -5.42
C ALA A 107 13.73 16.62 -5.60
N ALA A 108 14.46 16.18 -4.57
CA ALA A 108 15.24 14.95 -4.61
C ALA A 108 14.34 13.71 -4.77
N PHE A 109 13.20 13.67 -4.08
CA PHE A 109 12.23 12.59 -4.17
C PHE A 109 11.66 12.49 -5.58
N MET A 110 11.19 13.61 -6.15
CA MET A 110 10.61 13.64 -7.49
C MET A 110 11.62 13.25 -8.57
N ALA A 111 12.87 13.73 -8.44
CA ALA A 111 13.94 13.36 -9.35
C ALA A 111 14.18 11.83 -9.32
N ARG A 112 14.33 11.24 -8.13
CA ARG A 112 14.50 9.80 -8.00
C ARG A 112 13.29 9.04 -8.52
N PHE A 113 12.08 9.44 -8.11
CA PHE A 113 10.84 8.77 -8.49
C PHE A 113 10.69 8.76 -10.01
N ALA A 114 10.96 9.88 -10.69
CA ALA A 114 10.95 9.95 -12.15
C ALA A 114 11.94 8.98 -12.82
N THR A 115 13.12 8.79 -12.25
CA THR A 115 14.13 7.84 -12.77
C THR A 115 13.70 6.38 -12.60
N ILE A 116 13.08 6.03 -11.46
CA ILE A 116 12.74 4.65 -11.15
C ILE A 116 11.28 4.27 -11.47
N LEU A 117 10.47 5.23 -11.91
CA LEU A 117 9.07 5.02 -12.26
C LEU A 117 8.87 3.81 -13.19
N PRO A 118 9.65 3.63 -14.29
CA PRO A 118 9.51 2.45 -15.16
C PRO A 118 9.69 1.09 -14.47
N GLN A 119 10.37 1.06 -13.32
CA GLN A 119 10.61 -0.15 -12.52
C GLN A 119 9.53 -0.36 -11.45
N ALA A 120 8.71 0.64 -11.17
CA ALA A 120 7.64 0.56 -10.18
C ALA A 120 6.49 -0.29 -10.71
N THR A 121 5.96 -1.17 -9.86
CA THR A 121 4.66 -1.80 -10.14
C THR A 121 3.56 -0.75 -10.16
N PRO A 122 2.44 -1.01 -10.84
CA PRO A 122 1.33 -0.06 -10.88
C PRO A 122 0.86 0.38 -9.48
N LYS A 123 0.71 -0.58 -8.57
CA LYS A 123 0.35 -0.35 -7.17
C LYS A 123 1.35 0.54 -6.41
N GLN A 124 2.65 0.36 -6.62
CA GLN A 124 3.68 1.19 -5.97
C GLN A 124 3.60 2.64 -6.47
N ALA A 125 3.41 2.84 -7.77
CA ALA A 125 3.26 4.16 -8.36
C ALA A 125 2.01 4.88 -7.82
N ALA A 126 0.83 4.21 -7.79
CA ALA A 126 -0.40 4.73 -7.19
C ALA A 126 -0.19 5.19 -5.75
N ASN A 127 0.34 4.30 -4.91
CA ASN A 127 0.52 4.56 -3.49
C ASN A 127 1.53 5.69 -3.25
N THR A 128 2.54 5.83 -4.11
CA THR A 128 3.50 6.94 -4.06
C THR A 128 2.82 8.26 -4.40
N VAL A 129 2.05 8.33 -5.49
CA VAL A 129 1.31 9.54 -5.88
C VAL A 129 0.31 9.97 -4.81
N LEU A 130 -0.44 9.02 -4.24
CA LEU A 130 -1.39 9.30 -3.16
C LEU A 130 -0.68 9.85 -1.92
N ALA A 131 0.46 9.26 -1.53
CA ALA A 131 1.24 9.74 -0.40
C ALA A 131 1.76 11.17 -0.65
N LEU A 132 2.22 11.46 -1.86
CA LEU A 132 2.67 12.79 -2.27
C LEU A 132 1.54 13.83 -2.28
N ALA A 133 0.33 13.46 -2.70
CA ALA A 133 -0.86 14.31 -2.61
C ALA A 133 -1.17 14.68 -1.15
N HIS A 134 -1.13 13.70 -0.24
CA HIS A 134 -1.35 13.94 1.19
C HIS A 134 -0.24 14.79 1.84
N LEU A 135 0.98 14.74 1.31
CA LEU A 135 2.10 15.59 1.72
C LEU A 135 2.07 16.99 1.09
N ARG A 136 1.07 17.31 0.25
CA ARG A 136 0.98 18.57 -0.50
C ARG A 136 2.16 18.81 -1.44
N TRP A 137 2.79 17.73 -1.89
CA TRP A 137 3.86 17.75 -2.88
C TRP A 137 3.41 16.98 -4.12
N PRO A 138 2.38 17.45 -4.85
CA PRO A 138 1.87 16.70 -5.99
C PRO A 138 2.96 16.51 -7.06
N PRO A 139 3.02 15.34 -7.72
CA PRO A 139 3.88 15.15 -8.88
C PRO A 139 3.63 16.21 -9.96
N PRO A 140 4.67 16.69 -10.65
CA PRO A 140 4.48 17.62 -11.75
C PRO A 140 3.73 16.91 -12.90
N PRO A 141 2.90 17.62 -13.70
CA PRO A 141 2.08 17.02 -14.75
C PRO A 141 2.81 16.08 -15.72
N PRO A 142 4.05 16.38 -16.18
CA PRO A 142 4.80 15.45 -17.04
C PRO A 142 5.08 14.09 -16.39
N LEU A 143 5.20 14.04 -15.06
CA LEU A 143 5.40 12.79 -14.33
C LEU A 143 4.09 11.99 -14.24
N LEU A 144 2.95 12.66 -14.08
CA LEU A 144 1.63 12.02 -14.10
C LEU A 144 1.31 11.42 -15.48
N VAL A 145 1.64 12.13 -16.57
CA VAL A 145 1.50 11.60 -17.93
C VAL A 145 2.36 10.35 -18.15
N LYS A 146 3.61 10.35 -17.68
CA LYS A 146 4.48 9.15 -17.73
C LYS A 146 3.90 7.98 -16.94
N LEU A 147 3.35 8.25 -15.76
CA LEU A 147 2.70 7.23 -14.94
C LEU A 147 1.49 6.62 -15.65
N GLN A 148 0.65 7.47 -16.27
CA GLN A 148 -0.49 7.03 -17.07
C GLN A 148 -0.04 6.11 -18.22
N GLN A 149 0.95 6.55 -19.00
CA GLN A 149 1.50 5.75 -20.11
C GLN A 149 2.05 4.40 -19.65
N GLN A 150 2.74 4.37 -18.51
CA GLN A 150 3.28 3.13 -17.96
C GLN A 150 2.17 2.16 -17.51
N TRP A 151 1.10 2.65 -16.88
CA TRP A 151 -0.03 1.80 -16.50
C TRP A 151 -0.76 1.23 -17.70
N GLU A 152 -0.92 2.02 -18.76
CA GLU A 152 -1.49 1.53 -20.02
C GLU A 152 -0.63 0.40 -20.62
N GLN A 153 0.70 0.47 -20.48
CA GLN A 153 1.62 -0.57 -20.96
C GLN A 153 1.68 -1.83 -20.09
N GLN A 154 1.62 -1.70 -18.75
CA GLN A 154 1.81 -2.81 -17.82
C GLN A 154 0.54 -3.65 -17.56
N GLN A 155 -0.55 -3.32 -18.25
CA GLN A 155 -1.91 -3.86 -18.06
C GLN A 155 -2.46 -3.56 -16.65
N ALA A 156 -3.69 -3.03 -16.63
CA ALA A 156 -4.35 -2.49 -15.44
C ALA A 156 -4.52 -3.49 -14.29
N GLU A 157 -4.43 -4.81 -14.55
CA GLU A 157 -4.81 -5.87 -13.63
C GLU A 157 -4.10 -5.84 -12.26
N GLN A 158 -2.92 -5.21 -12.18
CA GLN A 158 -2.16 -5.10 -10.92
C GLN A 158 -2.60 -3.95 -10.01
N VAL A 159 -3.45 -3.03 -10.48
CA VAL A 159 -3.98 -1.95 -9.66
C VAL A 159 -5.26 -2.43 -8.99
N GLY A 160 -5.31 -2.41 -7.64
CA GLY A 160 -6.54 -2.78 -6.94
C GLY A 160 -7.63 -1.74 -7.16
N LEU A 161 -8.89 -2.18 -7.22
CA LEU A 161 -10.07 -1.29 -7.25
C LEU A 161 -10.02 -0.21 -6.16
N ALA A 162 -9.55 -0.58 -4.96
CA ALA A 162 -9.39 0.33 -3.84
C ALA A 162 -8.34 1.43 -4.10
N ASP A 163 -7.24 1.11 -4.80
CA ASP A 163 -6.19 2.07 -5.15
C ASP A 163 -6.73 3.09 -6.17
N ILE A 164 -7.48 2.63 -7.18
CA ILE A 164 -8.14 3.51 -8.19
C ILE A 164 -9.11 4.47 -7.51
N GLN A 165 -9.96 3.96 -6.61
CA GLN A 165 -10.92 4.79 -5.86
C GLN A 165 -10.23 5.80 -4.93
N GLN A 166 -9.05 5.47 -4.39
CA GLN A 166 -8.27 6.42 -3.60
C GLN A 166 -7.67 7.52 -4.48
N LEU A 167 -7.17 7.20 -5.67
CA LEU A 167 -6.68 8.19 -6.61
C LEU A 167 -7.79 9.11 -7.13
N LEU A 168 -8.97 8.59 -7.45
CA LEU A 168 -10.13 9.39 -7.82
C LEU A 168 -10.50 10.40 -6.72
N ARG A 169 -10.49 9.97 -5.46
CA ARG A 169 -10.72 10.86 -4.31
C ARG A 169 -9.63 11.90 -4.13
N ALA A 170 -8.39 11.58 -4.49
CA ALA A 170 -7.25 12.48 -4.40
C ALA A 170 -7.06 13.36 -5.64
N ALA A 171 -7.83 13.16 -6.72
CA ALA A 171 -7.67 13.88 -7.98
C ALA A 171 -7.69 15.42 -7.86
N PRO A 172 -8.51 16.05 -6.98
CA PRO A 172 -8.46 17.51 -6.78
C PRO A 172 -7.11 18.02 -6.26
N LEU A 173 -6.28 17.14 -5.68
CA LEU A 173 -4.94 17.45 -5.18
C LEU A 173 -3.83 17.17 -6.20
N LEU A 174 -4.17 16.61 -7.36
CA LEU A 174 -3.23 16.10 -8.37
C LEU A 174 -3.38 16.87 -9.70
N PRO A 175 -2.81 18.07 -9.82
CA PRO A 175 -2.92 18.86 -11.04
C PRO A 175 -2.32 18.13 -12.23
N GLY A 176 -3.11 17.97 -13.30
CA GLY A 176 -2.69 17.29 -14.53
C GLY A 176 -3.01 15.79 -14.56
N LEU A 177 -3.64 15.23 -13.53
CA LEU A 177 -4.19 13.87 -13.59
C LEU A 177 -5.48 13.87 -14.42
N ASP A 178 -5.52 13.08 -15.49
CA ASP A 178 -6.75 12.88 -16.28
C ASP A 178 -7.75 12.03 -15.48
N VAL A 179 -8.78 12.66 -14.92
CA VAL A 179 -9.84 11.98 -14.17
C VAL A 179 -10.61 11.02 -15.08
N SER A 180 -10.81 11.37 -16.34
CA SER A 180 -11.54 10.52 -17.29
C SER A 180 -10.78 9.21 -17.55
N TRP A 181 -9.44 9.24 -17.48
CA TRP A 181 -8.62 8.05 -17.56
C TRP A 181 -8.81 7.13 -16.36
N LEU A 182 -8.84 7.67 -15.13
CA LEU A 182 -9.13 6.88 -13.93
C LEU A 182 -10.53 6.26 -13.96
N GLU A 183 -11.53 6.98 -14.48
CA GLU A 183 -12.89 6.47 -14.65
C GLU A 183 -12.95 5.32 -15.67
N ARG A 184 -12.23 5.43 -16.80
CA ARG A 184 -12.09 4.34 -17.77
C ARG A 184 -11.42 3.11 -17.15
N LEU A 185 -10.37 3.31 -16.36
CA LEU A 185 -9.67 2.25 -15.65
C LEU A 185 -10.59 1.54 -14.65
N LEU A 186 -11.38 2.32 -13.89
CA LEU A 186 -12.38 1.82 -12.97
C LEU A 186 -13.43 0.97 -13.69
N ALA A 187 -13.99 1.47 -14.80
CA ALA A 187 -14.97 0.75 -15.60
C ALA A 187 -14.41 -0.58 -16.13
N HIS A 188 -13.16 -0.58 -16.60
CA HIS A 188 -12.49 -1.79 -17.07
C HIS A 188 -12.36 -2.85 -15.97
N HIS A 189 -11.91 -2.48 -14.76
CA HIS A 189 -11.84 -3.40 -13.62
C HIS A 189 -13.19 -4.00 -13.25
N VAL A 190 -14.24 -3.18 -13.25
CA VAL A 190 -15.60 -3.65 -12.94
C VAL A 190 -16.03 -4.70 -13.97
N ILE A 191 -15.80 -4.46 -15.27
CA ILE A 191 -16.16 -5.40 -16.34
C ILE A 191 -15.37 -6.72 -16.20
N VAL A 192 -14.05 -6.66 -16.03
CA VAL A 192 -13.20 -7.87 -15.92
C VAL A 192 -13.63 -8.74 -14.73
N HIS A 193 -13.84 -8.15 -13.56
CA HIS A 193 -14.27 -8.91 -12.38
C HIS A 193 -15.70 -9.45 -12.46
N HIS A 194 -16.64 -8.74 -13.10
CA HIS A 194 -18.00 -9.26 -13.30
C HIS A 194 -18.03 -10.42 -14.30
N CYS A 195 -17.26 -10.35 -15.39
CA CYS A 195 -17.16 -11.43 -16.37
C CYS A 195 -16.55 -12.70 -15.77
N SER A 196 -15.54 -12.58 -14.91
CA SER A 196 -14.94 -13.76 -14.23
C SER A 196 -15.87 -14.41 -13.20
N ALA A 197 -16.75 -13.65 -12.55
CA ALA A 197 -17.69 -14.19 -11.56
C ALA A 197 -18.91 -14.89 -12.19
N GLY A 198 -19.20 -14.63 -13.46
CA GLY A 198 -20.38 -15.14 -14.17
C GLY A 198 -20.12 -16.34 -15.08
N ALA A 199 -18.88 -16.83 -15.18
CA ALA A 199 -18.63 -18.06 -15.93
C ALA A 199 -19.26 -19.24 -15.17
N PRO A 200 -20.32 -19.90 -15.71
CA PRO A 200 -20.90 -21.07 -15.06
C PRO A 200 -19.78 -22.09 -14.85
N GLU A 201 -19.58 -22.50 -13.59
CA GLU A 201 -18.59 -23.53 -13.26
C GLU A 201 -18.91 -24.73 -14.14
N ALA A 202 -18.05 -25.01 -15.13
CA ALA A 202 -18.24 -26.13 -16.02
C ALA A 202 -18.46 -27.37 -15.13
N PRO A 203 -19.51 -28.18 -15.36
CA PRO A 203 -19.81 -29.31 -14.50
C PRO A 203 -18.53 -30.12 -14.35
N ARG A 204 -17.99 -30.17 -13.12
CA ARG A 204 -16.79 -30.94 -12.83
C ARG A 204 -17.07 -32.35 -13.30
N ALA A 205 -16.42 -32.78 -14.36
CA ALA A 205 -16.44 -34.17 -14.75
C ALA A 205 -15.99 -34.94 -13.51
N VAL A 206 -16.87 -35.79 -13.01
CA VAL A 206 -16.55 -36.74 -11.94
C VAL A 206 -15.56 -37.70 -12.58
N GLU A 207 -14.27 -37.39 -12.47
CA GLU A 207 -13.19 -38.33 -12.79
C GLU A 207 -13.23 -39.40 -11.71
N ASP A 208 -13.92 -40.49 -12.06
CA ASP A 208 -13.93 -41.76 -11.37
C ASP A 208 -12.48 -42.23 -11.23
N SER A 209 -11.88 -41.93 -10.08
CA SER A 209 -10.49 -42.22 -9.76
C SER A 209 -10.39 -43.70 -9.41
N GLY A 210 -10.37 -44.55 -10.44
CA GLY A 210 -9.93 -45.93 -10.36
C GLY A 210 -8.46 -45.96 -9.95
N TRP A 211 -8.21 -46.28 -8.68
CA TRP A 211 -6.87 -46.54 -8.15
C TRP A 211 -6.32 -47.82 -8.79
N SER A 212 -5.51 -47.67 -9.84
CA SER A 212 -4.63 -48.76 -10.31
C SER A 212 -3.39 -48.81 -9.43
N GLU A 213 -3.48 -49.72 -8.47
CA GLU A 213 -2.43 -50.32 -7.67
C GLU A 213 -1.35 -50.97 -8.55
N GLN A 214 -0.30 -50.23 -8.95
CA GLN A 214 0.94 -50.85 -9.46
C GLN A 214 2.09 -49.83 -9.60
N GLN A 215 2.94 -49.73 -8.58
CA GLN A 215 4.40 -49.59 -8.73
C GLN A 215 5.10 -49.72 -7.37
N GLN A 216 5.27 -50.98 -6.96
CA GLN A 216 6.37 -51.41 -6.12
C GLN A 216 7.62 -51.61 -7.00
N MET A 217 8.79 -51.45 -6.37
CA MET A 217 10.17 -51.64 -6.87
C MET A 217 10.74 -50.39 -7.55
N ALA A 218 11.91 -49.86 -7.20
CA ALA A 218 13.04 -50.34 -6.40
C ALA A 218 13.87 -49.12 -5.94
N VAL A 219 14.60 -49.22 -4.83
CA VAL A 219 16.07 -48.99 -4.75
C VAL A 219 16.52 -49.51 -3.38
N VAL A 220 17.16 -50.69 -3.42
CA VAL A 220 18.17 -51.12 -2.45
C VAL A 220 19.50 -51.03 -3.19
N SER A 221 20.44 -50.29 -2.59
CA SER A 221 21.92 -50.34 -2.68
C SER A 221 22.51 -48.95 -2.83
#